data_AF-A0A8T2NJ57-F1
#
_entry.id   AF-A0A8T2NJ57-F1
#
_cell.length_a   1.000
_cell.length_b   1.000
_cell.length_c   1.000
_cell.angle_alpha   90.00
_cell.angle_beta   90.00
_cell.angle_gamma   90.00
#
_symmetry.space_group_name_H-M   'P 1'
#
loop_
_entity.id
_entity.type
_entity.pdbx_description
1 polymer ?
#
loop_
_entity_poly.entity_id
_entity_poly.type
_entity_poly.pdbx_seq_one_letter_code
_entity_poly.pdbx_strand_id
1 'polypeptide(L)'
;MGERRSKGVTSRRVFSSVGPFLLGATSLLTACTCLGLLLFQASQIHRMRQELSELKARFTAEETDVLRCGVPAPPSYDCSEAQDQDGVRRRRETTLRDGARKRQCQPGRDKPGLIFHIFTDSLSHNPQLSLSSLPAGRRSFLHLLPLSSNSYDEEDKTLLKWTQGQSQGDGLQLLGETVTVTTAGHYFIYSQVLYMESTYVMGHLIKKRVDGNETSLMKCIKSMPEKDEHALNSCYTAGVQYLESGSVLELSIPRKKAEVGLQHHATFMGLYRL
;
A
#
# COMPACT_ATOMS: atom_id res chain seq x y z
N MET A 1 33.84 67.74 -45.54
CA MET A 1 34.39 69.04 -45.11
C MET A 1 33.20 69.83 -44.56
N GLY A 2 33.13 70.07 -43.25
CA GLY A 2 31.97 70.74 -42.64
C GLY A 2 31.67 70.22 -41.24
N GLU A 3 31.98 71.06 -40.27
CA GLU A 3 32.12 70.82 -38.84
C GLU A 3 30.87 71.32 -38.05
N ARG A 4 30.78 70.91 -36.77
CA ARG A 4 30.08 71.53 -35.62
C ARG A 4 28.62 71.15 -35.22
N ARG A 5 28.60 70.45 -34.07
CA ARG A 5 28.08 70.86 -32.73
C ARG A 5 26.57 70.99 -32.42
N SER A 6 26.28 70.49 -31.21
CA SER A 6 25.33 70.98 -30.18
C SER A 6 23.91 70.37 -30.25
N LYS A 7 23.25 69.92 -29.18
CA LYS A 7 23.39 70.09 -27.72
C LYS A 7 22.88 68.84 -26.98
N GLY A 8 23.55 68.47 -25.90
CA GLY A 8 23.01 67.55 -24.89
C GLY A 8 22.00 68.26 -23.98
N VAL A 9 20.96 67.52 -23.60
CA VAL A 9 20.02 67.89 -22.53
C VAL A 9 20.25 66.94 -21.37
N THR A 10 20.69 67.51 -20.26
CA THR A 10 21.05 66.83 -19.01
C THR A 10 19.80 66.71 -18.13
N SER A 11 19.22 65.51 -18.01
CA SER A 11 18.16 65.24 -17.03
C SER A 11 18.79 64.74 -15.73
N ARG A 12 18.84 65.62 -14.72
CA ARG A 12 19.18 65.28 -13.34
C ARG A 12 18.16 64.29 -12.78
N ARG A 13 18.61 63.11 -12.30
CA ARG A 13 17.94 62.40 -11.21
C ARG A 13 18.92 62.23 -10.06
N VAL A 14 18.48 62.77 -8.93
CA VAL A 14 19.05 62.63 -7.61
C VAL A 14 19.05 61.15 -7.23
N PHE A 15 20.24 60.54 -7.18
CA PHE A 15 20.43 59.29 -6.44
C PHE A 15 21.04 59.67 -5.09
N SER A 16 20.17 59.62 -4.08
CA SER A 16 20.51 59.78 -2.68
C SER A 16 21.52 58.71 -2.27
N SER A 17 22.62 59.15 -1.70
CA SER A 17 23.62 58.34 -1.02
C SER A 17 22.98 57.66 0.20
N VAL A 18 22.74 56.35 0.10
CA VAL A 18 22.49 55.49 1.27
C VAL A 18 23.70 54.57 1.37
N GLY A 19 24.52 54.84 2.38
CA GLY A 19 25.89 54.33 2.48
C GLY A 19 26.03 52.81 2.72
N PRO A 20 27.26 52.30 2.61
CA PRO A 20 27.62 50.87 2.72
C PRO A 20 27.36 50.23 4.10
N PHE A 21 26.90 50.98 5.09
CA PHE A 21 26.60 50.47 6.43
C PHE A 21 25.27 49.68 6.52
N LEU A 22 24.28 49.95 5.65
CA LEU A 22 23.00 49.21 5.66
C LEU A 22 23.09 47.80 5.02
N LEU A 23 24.06 47.57 4.13
CA LEU A 23 24.25 46.28 3.47
C LEU A 23 24.90 45.23 4.40
N GLY A 24 25.74 45.66 5.35
CA GLY A 24 26.35 44.75 6.33
C GLY A 24 25.34 44.19 7.34
N ALA A 25 24.44 45.03 7.86
CA ALA A 25 23.47 44.64 8.89
C ALA A 25 22.42 43.65 8.35
N THR A 26 21.99 43.81 7.10
CA THR A 26 21.02 42.89 6.46
C THR A 26 21.64 41.52 6.15
N SER A 27 22.93 41.47 5.81
CA SER A 27 23.66 40.22 5.63
C SER A 27 23.85 39.44 6.94
N LEU A 28 24.08 40.12 8.06
CA LEU A 28 24.22 39.45 9.37
C LEU A 28 22.88 38.89 9.87
N LEU A 29 21.79 39.64 9.71
CA LEU A 29 20.46 39.17 10.12
C LEU A 29 20.01 37.95 9.30
N THR A 30 20.27 37.94 7.99
CA THR A 30 19.95 36.80 7.13
C THR A 30 20.81 35.57 7.44
N ALA A 31 22.10 35.75 7.73
CA ALA A 31 22.95 34.66 8.19
C ALA A 31 22.45 34.07 9.54
N CYS A 32 22.05 34.93 10.47
CA CYS A 32 21.50 34.50 11.77
C CYS A 32 20.18 33.74 11.63
N THR A 33 19.25 34.18 10.78
CA THR A 33 17.99 33.46 10.55
C THR A 33 18.22 32.12 9.87
N CYS A 34 19.12 32.06 8.88
CA CYS A 34 19.51 30.80 8.24
C CYS A 34 20.13 29.81 9.22
N LEU A 35 21.04 30.26 10.09
CA LEU A 35 21.63 29.40 11.12
C LEU A 35 20.57 28.91 12.12
N GLY A 36 19.64 29.77 12.53
CA GLY A 36 18.52 29.40 13.40
C GLY A 36 17.62 28.33 12.79
N LEU A 37 17.31 28.44 11.49
CA LEU A 37 16.53 27.43 10.77
C LEU A 37 17.26 26.09 10.66
N LEU A 38 18.57 26.10 10.40
CA LEU A 38 19.39 24.89 10.34
C LEU A 38 19.46 24.18 11.71
N LEU A 39 19.63 24.94 12.79
CA LEU A 39 19.63 24.39 14.15
C LEU A 39 18.25 23.83 14.53
N PHE A 40 17.17 24.51 14.14
CA PHE A 40 15.82 24.02 14.35
C PHE A 40 15.56 22.71 13.59
N GLN A 41 15.94 22.64 12.32
CA GLN A 41 15.82 21.39 11.54
C GLN A 41 16.69 20.26 12.09
N ALA A 42 17.92 20.55 12.51
CA ALA A 42 18.79 19.55 13.14
C ALA A 42 18.17 19.01 14.45
N SER A 43 17.55 19.86 15.26
CA SER A 43 16.85 19.46 16.48
C SER A 43 15.63 18.56 16.18
N GLN A 44 14.84 18.89 15.16
CA GLN A 44 13.72 18.06 14.71
C GLN A 44 14.19 16.68 14.22
N ILE A 45 15.26 16.65 13.42
CA ILE A 45 15.85 15.39 12.93
C ILE A 45 16.35 14.55 14.10
N HIS A 46 17.00 15.17 15.10
CA HIS A 46 17.47 14.45 16.27
C HIS A 46 16.31 13.86 17.09
N ARG A 47 15.24 14.63 17.28
CA ARG A 47 14.03 14.15 17.97
C ARG A 47 13.40 12.96 17.25
N MET A 48 13.21 13.06 15.93
CA MET A 48 12.65 11.94 15.15
C MET A 48 13.57 10.72 15.14
N ARG A 49 14.90 10.90 15.11
CA ARG A 49 15.85 9.77 15.22
C ARG A 49 15.76 9.07 16.57
N GLN A 50 15.51 9.81 17.64
CA GLN A 50 15.31 9.25 18.97
C GLN A 50 14.02 8.42 19.04
N GLU A 51 12.90 8.95 18.53
CA GLU A 51 11.63 8.21 18.45
C GLU A 51 11.78 6.95 17.58
N LEU A 52 12.49 7.03 16.46
CA LEU A 52 12.78 5.88 15.61
C LEU A 52 13.62 4.82 16.34
N SER A 53 14.59 5.24 17.16
CA SER A 53 15.43 4.32 17.94
C SER A 53 14.65 3.61 19.04
N GLU A 54 13.70 4.30 19.67
CA GLU A 54 12.82 3.72 20.68
C GLU A 54 11.81 2.74 20.06
N LEU A 55 11.22 3.10 18.92
CA LEU A 55 10.34 2.20 18.18
C LEU A 55 11.08 0.95 17.70
N LYS A 56 12.31 1.12 17.19
CA LYS A 56 13.16 0.00 16.77
C LYS A 56 13.51 -0.92 17.95
N ALA A 57 13.79 -0.36 19.12
CA ALA A 57 14.04 -1.14 20.33
C ALA A 57 12.81 -1.95 20.77
N ARG A 58 11.60 -1.38 20.66
CA ARG A 58 10.33 -2.11 20.94
C ARG A 58 10.11 -3.26 19.97
N PHE A 59 10.36 -3.07 18.67
CA PHE A 59 10.29 -4.15 17.68
C PHE A 59 11.30 -5.27 17.96
N THR A 60 12.55 -4.94 18.32
CA THR A 60 13.55 -5.97 18.65
C THR A 60 13.26 -6.71 19.95
N ALA A 61 12.57 -6.07 20.91
CA ALA A 61 12.14 -6.73 22.15
C ALA A 61 10.94 -7.66 21.91
N GLU A 62 10.02 -7.26 21.02
CA GLU A 62 8.87 -8.08 20.63
C GLU A 62 9.30 -9.30 19.78
N GLU A 63 10.33 -9.17 18.95
CA GLU A 63 10.91 -10.29 18.18
C GLU A 63 11.55 -11.36 19.09
N THR A 64 12.04 -10.98 20.27
CA THR A 64 12.53 -11.94 21.28
C THR A 64 11.43 -12.65 22.08
N ASP A 65 10.22 -12.08 22.18
CA ASP A 65 9.11 -12.70 22.92
C ASP A 65 8.31 -13.71 22.06
N VAL A 66 8.33 -13.54 20.73
CA VAL A 66 7.78 -14.53 19.78
C VAL A 66 8.58 -15.84 19.78
N LEU A 67 9.84 -15.84 20.23
CA LEU A 67 10.65 -17.05 20.37
C LEU A 67 10.31 -17.89 21.63
N ARG A 68 9.40 -17.41 22.49
CA ARG A 68 9.00 -18.10 23.74
C ARG A 68 7.66 -18.84 23.65
N CYS A 69 6.90 -18.64 22.58
CA CYS A 69 5.74 -19.47 22.24
C CYS A 69 6.15 -20.43 21.13
N GLY A 70 6.23 -21.72 21.45
CA GLY A 70 6.71 -22.78 20.54
C GLY A 70 5.91 -22.92 19.26
N VAL A 71 6.20 -22.09 18.27
CA VAL A 71 5.81 -22.28 16.87
C VAL A 71 7.01 -22.89 16.14
N PRO A 72 6.86 -24.05 15.47
CA PRO A 72 7.96 -24.66 14.73
C PRO A 72 8.40 -23.72 13.60
N ALA A 73 9.72 -23.55 13.48
CA ALA A 73 10.34 -22.72 12.46
C ALA A 73 9.90 -23.15 11.04
N PRO A 74 9.69 -22.20 10.11
CA PRO A 74 9.54 -22.55 8.71
C PRO A 74 10.82 -23.23 8.20
N PRO A 75 10.73 -24.24 7.32
CA PRO A 75 11.90 -24.95 6.83
C PRO A 75 12.87 -23.97 6.15
N SER A 76 14.11 -23.93 6.63
CA SER A 76 15.19 -23.20 6.00
C SER A 76 15.48 -23.82 4.65
N TYR A 77 15.34 -23.03 3.58
CA TYR A 77 15.89 -23.39 2.28
C TYR A 77 17.39 -23.13 2.35
N ASP A 78 18.14 -24.14 2.77
CA ASP A 78 19.60 -24.13 2.70
C ASP A 78 20.00 -24.50 1.27
N CYS A 79 20.29 -23.49 0.45
CA CYS A 79 20.90 -23.71 -0.86
C CYS A 79 22.39 -23.94 -0.66
N SER A 80 22.77 -25.15 -0.26
CA SER A 80 24.17 -25.55 -0.26
C SER A 80 24.66 -25.71 -1.70
N GLU A 81 25.57 -24.83 -2.12
CA GLU A 81 26.39 -25.03 -3.32
C GLU A 81 27.19 -26.33 -3.17
N ALA A 82 26.98 -27.28 -4.08
CA ALA A 82 27.84 -28.45 -4.18
C ALA A 82 29.23 -27.98 -4.66
N GLN A 83 30.22 -28.01 -3.76
CA GLN A 83 31.63 -27.98 -4.12
C GLN A 83 31.96 -29.24 -4.94
N ASP A 84 32.21 -29.06 -6.23
CA ASP A 84 32.82 -30.07 -7.07
C ASP A 84 34.35 -29.93 -6.97
N GLN A 85 34.97 -30.79 -6.14
CA GLN A 85 36.39 -31.08 -6.24
C GLN A 85 36.54 -32.24 -7.22
N ASP A 86 37.02 -31.96 -8.43
CA ASP A 86 38.10 -32.75 -9.02
C ASP A 86 38.67 -32.06 -10.26
N GLY A 87 39.92 -31.62 -10.14
CA GLY A 87 40.69 -31.06 -11.23
C GLY A 87 41.38 -32.15 -12.04
N VAL A 88 41.02 -32.31 -13.32
CA VAL A 88 41.96 -32.82 -14.33
C VAL A 88 41.86 -32.01 -15.63
N ARG A 89 42.91 -31.22 -15.80
CA ARG A 89 43.42 -30.54 -16.99
C ARG A 89 43.34 -31.40 -18.27
N ARG A 90 42.57 -30.98 -19.29
CA ARG A 90 42.95 -31.12 -20.71
C ARG A 90 42.21 -30.15 -21.63
N ARG A 91 42.94 -29.77 -22.67
CA ARG A 91 42.81 -28.64 -23.58
C ARG A 91 42.26 -29.12 -24.93
N ARG A 92 41.18 -28.52 -25.43
CA ARG A 92 40.93 -28.09 -26.84
C ARG A 92 39.46 -28.23 -27.29
N GLU A 93 39.07 -27.19 -28.03
CA GLU A 93 38.15 -27.12 -29.18
C GLU A 93 36.63 -27.33 -29.00
N THR A 94 35.95 -26.18 -29.07
CA THR A 94 34.78 -25.87 -29.90
C THR A 94 34.22 -27.01 -30.76
N THR A 95 32.98 -27.39 -30.49
CA THR A 95 31.98 -27.72 -31.52
C THR A 95 30.58 -27.59 -30.94
N LEU A 96 29.72 -26.90 -31.69
CA LEU A 96 28.28 -26.82 -31.52
C LEU A 96 27.64 -28.20 -31.37
N ARG A 97 26.77 -28.36 -30.37
CA ARG A 97 25.66 -29.33 -30.43
C ARG A 97 24.53 -28.96 -29.49
N ASP A 98 23.35 -28.84 -30.08
CA ASP A 98 22.05 -28.79 -29.43
C ASP A 98 21.88 -29.85 -28.35
N GLY A 99 21.30 -29.44 -27.23
CA GLY A 99 20.97 -30.31 -26.10
C GLY A 99 19.87 -29.70 -25.25
N ALA A 100 18.64 -29.77 -25.75
CA ALA A 100 17.43 -29.45 -25.01
C ALA A 100 17.37 -30.26 -23.69
N ARG A 101 17.58 -29.60 -22.54
CA ARG A 101 17.43 -30.23 -21.22
C ARG A 101 16.02 -29.98 -20.69
N LYS A 102 15.12 -30.87 -21.09
CA LYS A 102 13.75 -31.04 -20.59
C LYS A 102 13.83 -31.39 -19.09
N ARG A 103 13.51 -30.46 -18.19
CA ARG A 103 13.28 -30.79 -16.77
C ARG A 103 11.87 -31.31 -16.63
N GLN A 104 11.75 -32.63 -16.55
CA GLN A 104 10.48 -33.33 -16.37
C GLN A 104 10.31 -33.62 -14.87
N CYS A 105 9.49 -32.82 -14.19
CA CYS A 105 8.98 -33.18 -12.87
C CYS A 105 7.77 -34.10 -13.08
N GLN A 106 7.90 -35.37 -12.71
CA GLN A 106 6.77 -36.31 -12.71
C GLN A 106 5.99 -36.20 -11.39
N PRO A 107 4.65 -36.31 -11.42
CA PRO A 107 3.81 -36.32 -10.23
C PRO A 107 3.80 -37.71 -9.58
N GLY A 108 4.09 -37.77 -8.28
CA GLY A 108 3.82 -38.96 -7.45
C GLY A 108 2.32 -39.06 -7.17
N ARG A 109 1.76 -40.24 -7.44
CA ARG A 109 0.33 -40.58 -7.25
C ARG A 109 -0.02 -40.93 -5.81
N ASP A 110 -1.18 -40.40 -5.42
CA ASP A 110 -2.27 -40.93 -4.61
C ASP A 110 -2.04 -41.26 -3.11
N LYS A 111 -2.74 -40.49 -2.25
CA LYS A 111 -3.92 -41.01 -1.52
C LYS A 111 -4.85 -39.87 -1.06
N PRO A 112 -6.17 -40.14 -0.90
CA PRO A 112 -7.24 -39.16 -1.02
C PRO A 112 -7.70 -38.58 0.32
N GLY A 113 -8.29 -37.39 0.25
CA GLY A 113 -9.28 -36.88 1.21
C GLY A 113 -8.70 -36.20 2.44
N LEU A 114 -8.63 -34.87 2.43
CA LEU A 114 -8.91 -34.10 3.63
C LEU A 114 -9.81 -32.91 3.27
N ILE A 115 -11.08 -33.16 3.48
CA ILE A 115 -12.18 -32.21 3.48
C ILE A 115 -11.93 -31.15 4.55
N PHE A 116 -12.27 -29.90 4.23
CA PHE A 116 -12.45 -28.77 5.14
C PHE A 116 -13.20 -29.20 6.42
N HIS A 117 -12.50 -29.27 7.56
CA HIS A 117 -13.13 -29.28 8.89
C HIS A 117 -12.14 -28.80 9.95
N ILE A 118 -12.10 -27.49 10.23
CA ILE A 118 -11.70 -26.90 11.52
C ILE A 118 -12.47 -25.55 11.57
N PHE A 119 -13.52 -25.31 12.36
CA PHE A 119 -13.67 -25.44 13.81
C PHE A 119 -15.13 -25.81 14.16
N THR A 120 -15.36 -27.00 14.69
CA THR A 120 -16.49 -27.29 15.59
C THR A 120 -16.01 -28.28 16.64
N ASP A 121 -16.38 -27.99 17.88
CA ASP A 121 -16.42 -28.88 19.05
C ASP A 121 -15.10 -29.31 19.72
N SER A 122 -14.71 -28.52 20.71
CA SER A 122 -14.31 -29.07 22.02
C SER A 122 -14.53 -28.06 23.13
N LEU A 123 -15.77 -27.94 23.61
CA LEU A 123 -16.05 -27.61 25.02
C LEU A 123 -17.36 -28.31 25.40
N SER A 124 -17.25 -29.53 25.92
CA SER A 124 -18.32 -30.21 26.65
C SER A 124 -17.85 -30.44 28.08
N HIS A 125 -18.71 -30.03 29.02
CA HIS A 125 -18.74 -30.27 30.47
C HIS A 125 -18.04 -29.26 31.39
N ASN A 126 -18.72 -28.14 31.65
CA ASN A 126 -19.28 -27.90 32.99
C ASN A 126 -20.52 -26.95 32.89
N PRO A 127 -21.67 -27.25 33.52
CA PRO A 127 -22.89 -26.46 33.39
C PRO A 127 -22.98 -25.36 34.47
N GLN A 128 -23.84 -24.37 34.20
CA GLN A 128 -24.20 -23.22 35.05
C GLN A 128 -23.25 -22.02 35.04
N LEU A 129 -23.40 -21.19 34.01
CA LEU A 129 -23.61 -19.75 34.21
C LEU A 129 -24.48 -19.24 33.06
N SER A 130 -25.75 -19.03 33.38
CA SER A 130 -26.75 -18.44 32.49
C SER A 130 -26.36 -17.00 32.17
N LEU A 131 -25.76 -16.77 31.00
CA LEU A 131 -25.75 -15.45 30.37
C LEU A 131 -26.85 -15.40 29.30
N SER A 132 -28.08 -15.60 29.74
CA SER A 132 -29.25 -15.13 29.01
C SER A 132 -29.28 -13.61 29.04
N SER A 133 -29.45 -13.02 27.86
CA SER A 133 -29.80 -11.61 27.56
C SER A 133 -28.68 -10.58 27.38
N LEU A 134 -27.91 -10.74 26.31
CA LEU A 134 -27.68 -9.63 25.38
C LEU A 134 -28.25 -10.07 24.03
N PRO A 135 -29.04 -9.26 23.32
CA PRO A 135 -29.39 -9.59 21.95
C PRO A 135 -28.09 -9.60 21.16
N ALA A 136 -27.57 -10.78 20.85
CA ALA A 136 -26.51 -10.94 19.86
C ALA A 136 -27.15 -10.62 18.50
N GLY A 137 -27.40 -9.32 18.26
CA GLY A 137 -27.80 -8.83 16.95
C GLY A 137 -26.75 -9.32 15.97
N ARG A 138 -27.16 -10.10 14.97
CA ARG A 138 -26.26 -10.61 13.94
C ARG A 138 -25.53 -9.42 13.34
N ARG A 139 -24.20 -9.39 13.48
CA ARG A 139 -23.37 -8.31 12.96
C ARG A 139 -23.46 -8.30 11.45
N SER A 140 -23.66 -7.11 10.88
CA SER A 140 -23.79 -6.94 9.45
C SER A 140 -22.43 -7.08 8.77
N PHE A 141 -22.34 -7.89 7.72
CA PHE A 141 -21.14 -7.98 6.91
C PHE A 141 -21.44 -8.20 5.44
N LEU A 142 -20.51 -7.76 4.59
CA LEU A 142 -20.57 -7.89 3.15
C LEU A 142 -19.16 -8.18 2.62
N HIS A 143 -18.99 -9.30 1.93
CA HIS A 143 -17.80 -9.68 1.21
C HIS A 143 -18.09 -9.66 -0.29
N LEU A 144 -17.24 -8.95 -1.03
CA LEU A 144 -17.41 -8.62 -2.44
C LEU A 144 -16.33 -9.28 -3.28
N LEU A 145 -16.77 -9.80 -4.42
CA LEU A 145 -15.94 -10.46 -5.41
C LEU A 145 -15.94 -9.62 -6.70
N PRO A 146 -14.82 -9.53 -7.41
CA PRO A 146 -14.73 -8.76 -8.65
C PRO A 146 -15.57 -9.43 -9.74
N LEU A 147 -16.35 -8.63 -10.46
CA LEU A 147 -17.14 -9.06 -11.62
C LEU A 147 -16.48 -8.60 -12.93
N SER A 148 -16.10 -7.32 -12.99
CA SER A 148 -15.39 -6.73 -14.13
C SER A 148 -14.65 -5.46 -13.71
N SER A 149 -13.78 -4.94 -14.57
CA SER A 149 -13.16 -3.63 -14.42
C SER A 149 -13.68 -2.67 -15.48
N ASN A 150 -13.87 -1.40 -15.09
CA ASN A 150 -14.25 -0.31 -15.98
C ASN A 150 -13.20 0.81 -15.87
N SER A 151 -12.64 1.22 -17.01
CA SER A 151 -11.75 2.37 -17.07
C SER A 151 -12.53 3.65 -17.38
N TYR A 152 -12.23 4.72 -16.65
CA TYR A 152 -12.71 6.07 -16.87
C TYR A 152 -11.51 6.94 -17.22
N ASP A 153 -11.13 6.92 -18.51
CA ASP A 153 -9.86 7.46 -19.00
C ASP A 153 -9.70 8.98 -18.76
N GLU A 154 -10.78 9.73 -18.83
CA GLU A 154 -10.81 11.20 -18.59
C GLU A 154 -10.49 11.57 -17.13
N GLU A 155 -10.76 10.66 -16.20
CA GLU A 155 -10.52 10.84 -14.77
C GLU A 155 -9.25 10.10 -14.30
N ASP A 156 -8.50 9.50 -15.22
CA ASP A 156 -7.35 8.63 -14.95
C ASP A 156 -7.64 7.60 -13.84
N LYS A 157 -8.82 6.96 -13.89
CA LYS A 157 -9.24 5.99 -12.88
C LYS A 157 -9.79 4.70 -13.48
N THR A 158 -9.63 3.61 -12.76
CA THR A 158 -10.26 2.31 -13.03
C THR A 158 -11.06 1.90 -11.80
N LEU A 159 -12.32 1.50 -12.00
CA LEU A 159 -13.20 1.01 -10.95
C LEU A 159 -13.50 -0.47 -11.17
N LEU A 160 -13.73 -1.19 -10.07
CA LEU A 160 -14.15 -2.59 -10.11
C LEU A 160 -15.67 -2.64 -9.91
N LYS A 161 -16.36 -3.34 -10.81
CA LYS A 161 -17.73 -3.80 -10.58
C LYS A 161 -17.67 -5.02 -9.70
N TRP A 162 -18.53 -5.05 -8.69
CA TRP A 162 -18.56 -6.10 -7.69
C TRP A 162 -19.79 -6.98 -7.85
N THR A 163 -19.66 -8.22 -7.39
CA THR A 163 -20.77 -9.12 -7.09
C THR A 163 -20.71 -9.51 -5.62
N GLN A 164 -21.86 -9.89 -5.06
CA GLN A 164 -21.94 -10.33 -3.68
C GLN A 164 -21.36 -11.74 -3.55
N GLY A 165 -20.32 -11.90 -2.72
CA GLY A 165 -19.77 -13.20 -2.34
C GLY A 165 -20.51 -13.78 -1.13
N GLN A 166 -20.30 -13.17 0.04
CA GLN A 166 -20.95 -13.57 1.29
C GLN A 166 -21.55 -12.33 1.96
N SER A 167 -22.75 -12.44 2.52
CA SER A 167 -23.37 -11.34 3.26
C SER A 167 -24.21 -11.84 4.42
N GLN A 168 -24.39 -10.98 5.43
CA GLN A 168 -25.28 -11.20 6.55
C GLN A 168 -25.76 -9.86 7.10
N GLY A 169 -27.01 -9.84 7.54
CA GLY A 169 -27.62 -8.67 8.17
C GLY A 169 -27.94 -7.56 7.17
N ASP A 170 -28.58 -6.52 7.69
CA ASP A 170 -28.92 -5.31 6.96
C ASP A 170 -27.86 -4.23 7.21
N GLY A 171 -27.88 -3.11 6.48
CA GLY A 171 -26.98 -1.98 6.75
C GLY A 171 -25.96 -1.69 5.65
N LEU A 172 -25.80 -2.61 4.69
CA LEU A 172 -24.91 -2.48 3.55
C LEU A 172 -25.65 -2.90 2.28
N GLN A 173 -25.59 -2.08 1.24
CA GLN A 173 -26.22 -2.35 -0.05
C GLN A 173 -25.18 -2.22 -1.17
N LEU A 174 -25.05 -3.25 -2.00
CA LEU A 174 -24.15 -3.23 -3.15
C LEU A 174 -24.87 -2.66 -4.38
N LEU A 175 -24.24 -1.72 -5.08
CA LEU A 175 -24.71 -1.20 -6.36
C LEU A 175 -23.54 -1.04 -7.34
N GLY A 176 -23.31 -2.07 -8.16
CA GLY A 176 -22.29 -2.07 -9.21
C GLY A 176 -20.88 -1.90 -8.65
N GLU A 177 -20.36 -0.67 -8.72
CA GLU A 177 -18.99 -0.31 -8.31
C GLU A 177 -18.93 0.20 -6.86
N THR A 178 -20.08 0.44 -6.23
CA THR A 178 -20.17 1.10 -4.93
C THR A 178 -20.95 0.32 -3.88
N VAL A 179 -20.68 0.62 -2.61
CA VAL A 179 -21.42 0.09 -1.45
C VAL A 179 -22.04 1.24 -0.68
N THR A 180 -23.36 1.23 -0.52
CA THR A 180 -24.09 2.21 0.28
C THR A 180 -24.31 1.69 1.69
N VAL A 181 -23.98 2.50 2.68
CA VAL A 181 -24.21 2.24 4.10
C VAL A 181 -25.60 2.74 4.46
N THR A 182 -26.49 1.84 4.90
CA THR A 182 -27.84 2.20 5.36
C THR A 182 -27.97 2.20 6.87
N THR A 183 -26.97 1.72 7.60
CA THR A 183 -26.95 1.78 9.06
C THR A 183 -25.61 2.31 9.54
N ALA A 184 -25.63 3.44 10.24
CA ALA A 184 -24.41 4.07 10.74
C ALA A 184 -23.69 3.19 11.77
N GLY A 185 -22.35 3.30 11.81
CA GLY A 185 -21.54 2.58 12.79
C GLY A 185 -20.06 2.53 12.45
N HIS A 186 -19.30 1.83 13.29
CA HIS A 186 -17.91 1.49 13.00
C HIS A 186 -17.87 0.22 12.15
N TYR A 187 -17.16 0.30 11.03
CA TYR A 187 -16.95 -0.80 10.12
C TYR A 187 -15.47 -1.12 10.03
N PHE A 188 -15.12 -2.39 10.20
CA PHE A 188 -13.86 -2.90 9.72
C PHE A 188 -13.97 -3.13 8.21
N ILE A 189 -13.14 -2.43 7.45
CA ILE A 189 -13.11 -2.47 5.99
C ILE A 189 -11.77 -3.09 5.60
N TYR A 190 -11.79 -4.01 4.64
CA TYR A 190 -10.59 -4.62 4.07
C TYR A 190 -10.70 -4.74 2.55
N SER A 191 -9.56 -4.69 1.86
CA SER A 191 -9.50 -4.87 0.42
C SER A 191 -8.18 -5.46 -0.02
N GLN A 192 -8.23 -6.26 -1.08
CA GLN A 192 -7.07 -6.72 -1.83
C GLN A 192 -7.31 -6.54 -3.33
N VAL A 193 -6.28 -6.13 -4.06
CA VAL A 193 -6.28 -6.13 -5.54
C VAL A 193 -4.98 -6.77 -6.01
N LEU A 194 -5.08 -7.68 -6.98
CA LEU A 194 -3.95 -8.21 -7.73
C LEU A 194 -3.71 -7.33 -8.97
N TYR A 195 -2.54 -6.70 -9.04
CA TYR A 195 -2.08 -5.95 -10.22
C TYR A 195 -1.23 -6.84 -11.11
N MET A 196 -1.45 -6.71 -12.42
CA MET A 196 -0.78 -7.49 -13.47
C MET A 196 -0.14 -6.56 -14.51
N GLU A 197 0.44 -5.44 -14.06
CA GLU A 197 0.94 -4.36 -14.92
C GLU A 197 2.33 -3.89 -14.46
N SER A 198 3.23 -3.58 -15.39
CA SER A 198 4.60 -3.11 -15.12
C SER A 198 4.72 -1.62 -14.80
N THR A 199 3.59 -0.91 -14.64
CA THR A 199 3.58 0.48 -14.19
C THR A 199 4.26 0.59 -12.82
N TYR A 200 5.32 1.42 -12.73
CA TYR A 200 6.25 1.52 -11.58
C TYR A 200 5.59 1.46 -10.20
N VAL A 201 4.43 2.10 -10.03
CA VAL A 201 3.62 2.05 -8.80
C VAL A 201 2.16 1.86 -9.14
N MET A 202 1.57 0.84 -8.53
CA MET A 202 0.14 0.54 -8.56
C MET A 202 -0.46 0.59 -7.15
N GLY A 203 -1.78 0.71 -7.08
CA GLY A 203 -2.45 0.93 -5.81
C GLY A 203 -3.94 1.25 -5.97
N HIS A 204 -4.64 1.26 -4.85
CA HIS A 204 -6.05 1.64 -4.81
C HIS A 204 -6.34 2.47 -3.57
N LEU A 205 -7.41 3.25 -3.64
CA LEU A 205 -7.98 3.99 -2.54
C LEU A 205 -9.36 3.44 -2.23
N ILE A 206 -9.70 3.37 -0.96
CA ILE A 206 -11.09 3.24 -0.52
C ILE A 206 -11.59 4.65 -0.22
N LYS A 207 -12.55 5.12 -1.00
CA LYS A 207 -13.15 6.45 -0.88
C LYS A 207 -14.53 6.35 -0.22
N LYS A 208 -14.89 7.38 0.53
CA LYS A 208 -16.22 7.61 1.10
C LYS A 208 -16.78 8.90 0.54
N ARG A 209 -18.01 8.86 0.03
CA ARG A 209 -18.81 10.03 -0.31
C ARG A 209 -20.04 10.12 0.58
N VAL A 210 -20.26 11.26 1.22
CA VAL A 210 -21.46 11.54 2.02
C VAL A 210 -21.79 13.03 1.86
N ASP A 211 -23.06 13.34 1.60
CA ASP A 211 -23.55 14.72 1.41
C ASP A 211 -22.73 15.56 0.42
N GLY A 212 -22.25 14.93 -0.66
CA GLY A 212 -21.42 15.56 -1.69
C GLY A 212 -19.94 15.73 -1.32
N ASN A 213 -19.53 15.42 -0.09
CA ASN A 213 -18.13 15.46 0.33
C ASN A 213 -17.45 14.10 0.08
N GLU A 214 -16.31 14.11 -0.60
CA GLU A 214 -15.50 12.92 -0.87
C GLU A 214 -14.22 12.90 -0.02
N THR A 215 -13.97 11.78 0.65
CA THR A 215 -12.79 11.57 1.51
C THR A 215 -12.15 10.22 1.21
N SER A 216 -10.81 10.17 1.24
CA SER A 216 -10.08 8.90 1.14
C SER A 216 -9.91 8.30 2.53
N LEU A 217 -10.47 7.11 2.77
CA LEU A 217 -10.39 6.43 4.05
C LEU A 217 -9.05 5.73 4.23
N MET A 218 -8.61 5.00 3.21
CA MET A 218 -7.42 4.16 3.22
C MET A 218 -6.83 4.08 1.82
N LYS A 219 -5.53 3.78 1.74
CA LYS A 219 -4.83 3.54 0.49
C LYS A 219 -3.91 2.34 0.59
N CYS A 220 -3.75 1.64 -0.52
CA CYS A 220 -2.72 0.63 -0.71
C CYS A 220 -1.82 1.07 -1.86
N ILE A 221 -0.50 0.99 -1.69
CA ILE A 221 0.49 1.37 -2.70
C ILE A 221 1.54 0.26 -2.79
N LYS A 222 1.89 -0.15 -4.00
CA LYS A 222 2.84 -1.21 -4.26
C LYS A 222 3.72 -0.87 -5.48
N SER A 223 5.02 -1.03 -5.33
CA SER A 223 5.97 -0.96 -6.44
C SER A 223 5.84 -2.20 -7.32
N MET A 224 5.89 -2.02 -8.63
CA MET A 224 5.82 -3.10 -9.61
C MET A 224 7.19 -3.34 -10.27
N PRO A 225 7.53 -4.59 -10.59
CA PRO A 225 8.66 -4.91 -11.45
C PRO A 225 8.51 -4.28 -12.84
N GLU A 226 9.62 -3.85 -13.44
CA GLU A 226 9.64 -3.28 -14.80
C GLU A 226 9.37 -4.33 -15.90
N LYS A 227 9.61 -5.62 -15.60
CA LYS A 227 9.41 -6.71 -16.56
C LYS A 227 8.00 -7.25 -16.46
N ASP A 228 7.24 -7.15 -17.54
CA ASP A 228 5.83 -7.60 -17.63
C ASP A 228 5.64 -9.05 -17.15
N GLU A 229 6.55 -9.97 -17.50
CA GLU A 229 6.48 -11.39 -17.12
C GLU A 229 6.48 -11.65 -15.61
N HIS A 230 6.87 -10.65 -14.81
CA HIS A 230 6.95 -10.73 -13.35
C HIS A 230 6.13 -9.63 -12.67
N ALA A 231 5.37 -8.84 -13.41
CA ALA A 231 4.64 -7.69 -12.89
C ALA A 231 3.34 -8.08 -12.17
N LEU A 232 3.45 -9.02 -11.22
CA LEU A 232 2.35 -9.55 -10.43
C LEU A 232 2.56 -9.19 -8.96
N ASN A 233 1.68 -8.34 -8.41
CA ASN A 233 1.67 -8.05 -6.99
C ASN A 233 0.26 -7.90 -6.46
N SER A 234 -0.02 -8.47 -5.30
CA SER A 234 -1.18 -8.11 -4.50
C SER A 234 -0.89 -6.88 -3.65
N CYS A 235 -1.91 -6.08 -3.42
CA CYS A 235 -1.87 -4.98 -2.46
C CYS A 235 -3.09 -5.09 -1.55
N TYR A 236 -2.86 -5.34 -0.27
CA TYR A 236 -3.88 -5.46 0.76
C TYR A 236 -3.87 -4.24 1.70
N THR A 237 -5.04 -3.74 2.07
CA THR A 237 -5.18 -2.71 3.12
C THR A 237 -6.46 -2.95 3.93
N ALA A 238 -6.45 -2.57 5.20
CA ALA A 238 -7.61 -2.69 6.08
C ALA A 238 -7.56 -1.68 7.22
N GLY A 239 -8.72 -1.40 7.80
CA GLY A 239 -8.86 -0.45 8.90
C GLY A 239 -10.28 -0.32 9.42
N VAL A 240 -10.43 0.28 10.60
CA VAL A 240 -11.73 0.58 11.19
C VAL A 240 -12.09 2.03 10.87
N GLN A 241 -13.29 2.25 10.35
CA GLN A 241 -13.79 3.57 10.01
C GLN A 241 -15.23 3.76 10.48
N TYR A 242 -15.56 4.96 10.95
CA TYR A 242 -16.95 5.33 11.19
C TYR A 242 -17.61 5.74 9.87
N LEU A 243 -18.76 5.12 9.57
CA LEU A 243 -19.54 5.39 8.38
C LEU A 243 -20.94 5.85 8.78
N GLU A 244 -21.35 7.01 8.24
CA GLU A 244 -22.67 7.58 8.39
C GLU A 244 -23.68 6.82 7.51
N SER A 245 -24.95 6.82 7.90
CA SER A 245 -26.02 6.35 7.00
C SER A 245 -26.07 7.25 5.76
N GLY A 246 -26.19 6.66 4.58
CA GLY A 246 -26.09 7.35 3.29
C GLY A 246 -24.68 7.44 2.73
N SER A 247 -23.64 7.01 3.48
CA SER A 247 -22.28 6.96 2.95
C SER A 247 -22.18 5.99 1.78
N VAL A 248 -21.55 6.41 0.70
CA VAL A 248 -21.25 5.60 -0.47
C VAL A 248 -19.74 5.33 -0.51
N LEU A 249 -19.36 4.06 -0.52
CA LEU A 249 -17.98 3.62 -0.58
C LEU A 249 -17.64 3.13 -1.99
N GLU A 250 -16.43 3.45 -2.43
CA GLU A 250 -15.89 3.08 -3.75
C GLU A 250 -14.42 2.67 -3.58
N LEU A 251 -14.02 1.59 -4.25
CA LEU A 251 -12.61 1.26 -4.44
C LEU A 251 -12.15 1.81 -5.80
N SER A 252 -11.21 2.76 -5.76
CA SER A 252 -10.72 3.46 -6.95
C SER A 252 -9.25 3.20 -7.17
N ILE A 253 -8.89 2.73 -8.36
CA ILE A 253 -7.50 2.61 -8.81
C ILE A 253 -7.19 3.88 -9.61
N PRO A 254 -6.27 4.76 -9.16
CA PRO A 254 -5.98 6.04 -9.79
C PRO A 254 -5.05 5.85 -11.00
N ARG A 255 -5.50 5.03 -11.95
CA ARG A 255 -4.89 4.77 -13.25
C ARG A 255 -5.98 4.43 -14.25
N LYS A 256 -5.93 5.00 -15.45
CA LYS A 256 -6.68 4.49 -16.60
C LYS A 256 -6.16 3.12 -17.03
N LYS A 257 -7.09 2.27 -17.49
CA LYS A 257 -6.82 0.95 -18.09
C LYS A 257 -5.94 0.05 -17.23
N ALA A 258 -6.10 0.13 -15.91
CA ALA A 258 -5.30 -0.67 -14.98
C ALA A 258 -5.51 -2.17 -15.21
N GLU A 259 -4.43 -2.93 -15.38
CA GLU A 259 -4.51 -4.37 -15.54
C GLU A 259 -4.57 -5.06 -14.17
N VAL A 260 -5.71 -5.71 -13.88
CA VAL A 260 -6.02 -6.31 -12.58
C VAL A 260 -6.56 -7.72 -12.72
N GLY A 261 -6.13 -8.60 -11.83
CA GLY A 261 -6.65 -9.95 -11.73
C GLY A 261 -8.06 -9.97 -11.14
N LEU A 262 -9.01 -10.60 -11.83
CA LEU A 262 -10.40 -10.73 -11.39
C LEU A 262 -10.67 -12.07 -10.67
N GLN A 263 -9.62 -12.80 -10.24
CA GLN A 263 -9.80 -14.01 -9.46
C GLN A 263 -10.29 -13.67 -8.05
N HIS A 264 -11.35 -14.34 -7.60
CA HIS A 264 -12.04 -14.07 -6.32
C HIS A 264 -11.14 -14.15 -5.07
N HIS A 265 -10.09 -14.96 -5.11
CA HIS A 265 -9.14 -15.11 -3.98
C HIS A 265 -7.99 -14.09 -4.03
N ALA A 266 -7.81 -13.39 -5.15
CA ALA A 266 -6.71 -12.46 -5.39
C ALA A 266 -7.16 -11.01 -5.28
N THR A 267 -8.38 -10.71 -5.73
CA THR A 267 -9.02 -9.39 -5.64
C THR A 267 -10.37 -9.53 -4.95
N PHE A 268 -10.60 -8.73 -3.92
CA PHE A 268 -11.83 -8.72 -3.12
C PHE A 268 -11.91 -7.46 -2.25
N MET A 269 -13.11 -7.14 -1.76
CA MET A 269 -13.34 -6.10 -0.76
C MET A 269 -14.35 -6.60 0.27
N GLY A 270 -14.27 -6.16 1.51
CA GLY A 270 -15.32 -6.46 2.47
C GLY A 270 -15.45 -5.43 3.58
N LEU A 271 -16.62 -5.46 4.19
CA LEU A 271 -17.03 -4.58 5.26
C LEU A 271 -17.71 -5.42 6.35
N TYR A 272 -17.35 -5.16 7.60
CA TYR A 272 -17.90 -5.83 8.78
C TYR A 272 -18.23 -4.81 9.86
N ARG A 273 -19.49 -4.75 10.28
CA ARG A 273 -19.94 -3.85 11.35
C ARG A 273 -19.53 -4.40 12.72
N LEU A 274 -18.88 -3.55 13.53
CA LEU A 274 -18.37 -3.89 14.87
C LEU A 274 -19.46 -3.86 15.96
#